data_AF-A0A9E3QE46-F1
#
_entry.id   AF-A0A9E3QE46-F1
#
_cell.length_a   1.000
_cell.length_b   1.000
_cell.length_c   1.000
_cell.angle_alpha   90.00
_cell.angle_beta   90.00
_cell.angle_gamma   90.00
#
_symmetry.space_group_name_H-M   'P 1'
#
loop_
_entity.id
_entity.type
_entity.pdbx_description
1 polymer ?
#
loop_
_entity_poly.entity_id
_entity_poly.type
_entity_poly.pdbx_seq_one_letter_code
_entity_poly.pdbx_strand_id
1 'polypeptide(L)'
;MLSLAGLAAAIPFIRPLVWPKRLTELLSEKPTELPPGFQAEDPKDQVNGWPRVLVHQDTGARLIRIEGGTFTPGNVSDAAEDEPHDRKSASSIILPDFYMQETEVTNAMMETYFRARKLAPEDRPPRWRKVCQWLEKQVADIGPYPAVGIPHDMAEAFARWMGGRLPREAEWEYAARSRGERRRYVWRNELKPSRKLANIDSVDEYPTKFLPPKFFPSDQTEQGIYDLFGNVKEWCLEPYHDLTEQPTHRSQDAASSEPGRSGRHVIRGGSFLSWSDRVSTTGPRFPEASELTAKELAEDGSASDLGFRVVVEWPRRRRP
;
A
#
# COMPACT_ATOMS: atom_id res chain seq x y z
N MET A 1 13.87 55.29 -47.92
CA MET A 1 12.54 54.98 -47.39
C MET A 1 12.19 53.56 -47.77
N LEU A 2 12.22 52.63 -46.81
CA LEU A 2 11.75 51.25 -46.96
C LEU A 2 11.08 50.84 -45.65
N SER A 3 9.91 50.22 -45.84
CA SER A 3 8.88 49.86 -44.87
C SER A 3 9.31 48.72 -43.94
N LEU A 4 8.90 48.80 -42.66
CA LEU A 4 8.99 47.74 -41.66
C LEU A 4 7.57 47.26 -41.34
N ALA A 5 7.25 46.04 -41.76
CA ALA A 5 6.01 45.36 -41.47
C ALA A 5 6.28 44.05 -40.70
N GLY A 6 5.53 43.86 -39.62
CA GLY A 6 4.97 42.56 -39.21
C GLY A 6 5.79 41.65 -38.30
N LEU A 7 5.36 41.49 -37.05
CA LEU A 7 4.77 40.25 -36.49
C LEU A 7 4.57 40.40 -34.98
N ALA A 8 3.33 40.70 -34.56
CA ALA A 8 2.88 40.50 -33.19
C ALA A 8 2.10 39.18 -33.13
N ALA A 9 2.68 38.18 -32.46
CA ALA A 9 2.02 36.90 -32.23
C ALA A 9 0.98 37.04 -31.09
N ALA A 10 -0.26 36.67 -31.37
CA ALA A 10 -1.33 36.64 -30.39
C ALA A 10 -1.18 35.43 -29.44
N ILE A 11 -1.13 35.67 -28.14
CA ILE A 11 -1.18 34.63 -27.10
C ILE A 11 -2.67 34.23 -26.90
N PRO A 12 -3.05 32.97 -27.10
CA PRO A 12 -4.43 32.54 -26.86
C PRO A 12 -4.72 32.50 -25.36
N PHE A 13 -5.78 33.20 -24.94
CA PHE A 13 -6.36 33.07 -23.60
C PHE A 13 -6.85 31.63 -23.40
N ILE A 14 -6.21 30.89 -22.49
CA ILE A 14 -6.68 29.59 -22.03
C ILE A 14 -7.96 29.82 -21.21
N ARG A 15 -9.11 29.33 -21.71
CA ARG A 15 -10.35 29.31 -20.91
C ARG A 15 -10.20 28.30 -19.77
N PRO A 16 -10.56 28.65 -18.52
CA PRO A 16 -10.55 27.67 -17.43
C PRO A 16 -11.52 26.53 -17.77
N LEU A 17 -11.07 25.30 -17.56
CA LEU A 17 -11.86 24.09 -17.74
C LEU A 17 -13.04 24.12 -16.77
N VAL A 18 -14.22 24.51 -17.24
CA VAL A 18 -15.45 24.48 -16.45
C VAL A 18 -15.94 23.04 -16.43
N TRP A 19 -15.72 22.37 -15.30
CA TRP A 19 -16.23 21.04 -15.05
C TRP A 19 -17.76 21.00 -15.16
N PRO A 20 -18.36 19.99 -15.80
CA PRO A 20 -19.81 19.82 -15.78
C PRO A 20 -20.26 19.60 -14.33
N LYS A 21 -21.19 20.43 -13.85
CA LYS A 21 -21.74 20.45 -12.47
C LYS A 21 -22.09 19.08 -11.87
N ARG A 22 -22.35 18.07 -12.72
CA ARG A 22 -22.70 16.71 -12.31
C ARG A 22 -21.58 15.97 -11.57
N LEU A 23 -20.30 16.21 -11.88
CA LEU A 23 -19.19 15.44 -11.26
C LEU A 23 -18.88 15.91 -9.83
N THR A 24 -18.99 17.22 -9.57
CA THR A 24 -18.86 17.79 -8.23
C THR A 24 -20.05 17.44 -7.34
N GLU A 25 -21.28 17.36 -7.88
CA GLU A 25 -22.46 16.86 -7.14
C GLU A 25 -22.42 15.33 -6.90
N LEU A 26 -21.82 14.54 -7.78
CA LEU A 26 -21.63 13.09 -7.58
C LEU A 26 -20.61 12.77 -6.46
N LEU A 27 -19.80 13.75 -6.06
CA LEU A 27 -18.81 13.66 -5.00
C LEU A 27 -19.26 14.30 -3.67
N SER A 28 -20.47 14.86 -3.59
CA SER A 28 -20.82 15.83 -2.54
C SER A 28 -21.65 15.30 -1.36
N GLU A 29 -22.20 14.08 -1.38
CA GLU A 29 -22.87 13.55 -0.18
C GLU A 29 -21.84 12.90 0.75
N LYS A 30 -21.36 13.71 1.71
CA LYS A 30 -20.49 13.23 2.79
C LYS A 30 -21.24 12.14 3.58
N PRO A 31 -20.63 10.98 3.81
CA PRO A 31 -21.32 9.91 4.53
C PRO A 31 -21.49 10.32 5.99
N THR A 32 -22.69 10.09 6.53
CA THR A 32 -23.07 10.49 7.88
C THR A 32 -22.62 9.49 8.95
N GLU A 33 -22.21 8.29 8.56
CA GLU A 33 -21.85 7.20 9.46
C GLU A 33 -20.48 6.64 9.12
N LEU A 34 -19.75 6.25 10.17
CA LEU A 34 -18.46 5.56 10.07
C LEU A 34 -18.67 4.17 9.46
N PRO A 35 -17.65 3.60 8.78
CA PRO A 35 -17.64 2.19 8.42
C PRO A 35 -17.95 1.30 9.63
N PRO A 36 -18.76 0.24 9.48
CA PRO A 36 -19.06 -0.68 10.56
C PRO A 36 -17.78 -1.23 11.21
N GLY A 37 -17.76 -1.30 12.55
CA GLY A 37 -16.59 -1.77 13.30
C GLY A 37 -15.52 -0.69 13.56
N PHE A 38 -15.71 0.55 13.09
CA PHE A 38 -14.79 1.65 13.33
C PHE A 38 -15.38 2.75 14.21
N GLN A 39 -14.51 3.42 14.95
CA GLN A 39 -14.80 4.67 15.65
C GLN A 39 -13.73 5.72 15.31
N ALA A 40 -14.09 7.00 15.39
CA ALA A 40 -13.11 8.07 15.35
C ALA A 40 -12.24 8.02 16.60
N GLU A 41 -10.92 8.15 16.44
CA GLU A 41 -10.00 8.29 17.59
C GLU A 41 -10.32 9.54 18.41
N ASP A 42 -10.37 10.68 17.73
CA ASP A 42 -10.85 11.94 18.28
C ASP A 42 -11.97 12.47 17.36
N PRO A 43 -13.24 12.47 17.82
CA PRO A 43 -14.35 13.04 17.05
C PRO A 43 -14.18 14.51 16.68
N LYS A 44 -13.26 15.26 17.32
CA LYS A 44 -12.98 16.68 17.01
C LYS A 44 -11.86 16.86 16.00
N ASP A 45 -10.93 15.92 15.87
CA ASP A 45 -9.86 15.97 14.84
C ASP A 45 -10.42 15.48 13.51
N GLN A 46 -11.05 16.43 12.82
CA GLN A 46 -11.63 16.19 11.51
C GLN A 46 -10.96 17.07 10.46
N VAL A 47 -10.80 16.51 9.27
CA VAL A 47 -10.38 17.24 8.08
C VAL A 47 -11.49 17.11 7.05
N ASN A 48 -12.05 18.23 6.61
CA ASN A 48 -13.21 18.28 5.70
C ASN A 48 -14.45 17.51 6.19
N GLY A 49 -14.62 17.34 7.50
CA GLY A 49 -15.74 16.59 8.09
C GLY A 49 -15.47 15.08 8.18
N TRP A 50 -14.23 14.65 8.00
CA TRP A 50 -13.79 13.26 8.10
C TRP A 50 -12.83 13.12 9.27
N PRO A 51 -12.99 12.13 10.17
CA PRO A 51 -12.01 11.88 11.21
C PRO A 51 -10.61 11.68 10.62
N ARG A 52 -9.57 12.25 11.23
CA ARG A 52 -8.20 12.02 10.78
C ARG A 52 -7.79 10.56 10.96
N VAL A 53 -8.21 9.95 12.06
CA VAL A 53 -7.86 8.59 12.45
C VAL A 53 -9.10 7.81 12.83
N LEU A 54 -9.21 6.61 12.29
CA LEU A 54 -10.16 5.60 12.72
C LEU A 54 -9.47 4.52 13.53
N VAL A 55 -10.20 3.95 14.48
CA VAL A 55 -9.75 2.80 15.26
C VAL A 55 -10.75 1.67 15.06
N HIS A 56 -10.26 0.51 14.62
CA HIS A 56 -11.08 -0.69 14.55
C HIS A 56 -11.34 -1.23 15.96
N GLN A 57 -12.61 -1.49 16.29
CA GLN A 57 -13.04 -1.77 17.66
C GLN A 57 -12.46 -3.08 18.22
N ASP A 58 -12.32 -4.12 17.39
CA ASP A 58 -11.86 -5.43 17.87
C ASP A 58 -10.33 -5.56 17.89
N THR A 59 -9.65 -4.94 16.94
CA THR A 59 -8.19 -5.11 16.76
C THR A 59 -7.38 -3.94 17.32
N GLY A 60 -8.02 -2.80 17.60
CA GLY A 60 -7.33 -1.55 17.93
C GLY A 60 -6.52 -0.96 16.77
N ALA A 61 -6.65 -1.51 15.55
CA ALA A 61 -5.91 -1.03 14.39
C ALA A 61 -6.27 0.42 14.09
N ARG A 62 -5.26 1.29 14.03
CA ARG A 62 -5.39 2.69 13.65
C ARG A 62 -5.30 2.80 12.14
N LEU A 63 -6.25 3.51 11.53
CA LEU A 63 -6.25 3.81 10.10
C LEU A 63 -6.26 5.33 9.91
N ILE A 64 -5.30 5.82 9.14
CA ILE A 64 -5.08 7.24 8.90
C ILE A 64 -5.78 7.63 7.60
N ARG A 65 -6.47 8.78 7.61
CA ARG A 65 -7.07 9.35 6.41
C ARG A 65 -6.00 9.78 5.43
N ILE A 66 -6.13 9.31 4.20
CA ILE A 66 -5.37 9.76 3.05
C ILE A 66 -6.33 10.51 2.13
N GLU A 67 -6.11 11.82 2.02
CA GLU A 67 -6.82 12.65 1.05
C GLU A 67 -6.44 12.24 -0.35
N GLY A 68 -7.44 11.90 -1.14
CA GLY A 68 -7.30 11.53 -2.54
C GLY A 68 -6.85 12.71 -3.41
N GLY A 69 -6.57 12.39 -4.65
CA GLY A 69 -6.07 13.35 -5.62
C GLY A 69 -5.60 12.68 -6.89
N THR A 70 -5.05 13.50 -7.79
CA THR A 70 -4.47 13.05 -9.04
C THR A 70 -2.99 12.76 -8.84
N PHE A 71 -2.51 11.59 -9.28
CA PHE A 71 -1.08 11.30 -9.34
C PHE A 71 -0.74 10.39 -10.51
N THR A 72 0.55 10.31 -10.83
CA THR A 72 1.07 9.41 -11.86
C THR A 72 1.84 8.27 -11.19
N PRO A 73 1.29 7.03 -11.21
CA PRO A 73 1.98 5.85 -10.71
C PRO A 73 3.28 5.57 -11.47
N GLY A 74 4.24 4.94 -10.79
CA GLY A 74 5.36 4.26 -11.43
C GLY A 74 6.32 5.17 -12.21
N ASN A 75 6.63 6.38 -11.75
CA ASN A 75 7.75 7.15 -12.31
C ASN A 75 8.22 8.23 -11.33
N VAL A 76 9.34 8.01 -10.66
CA VAL A 76 9.93 8.96 -9.70
C VAL A 76 11.29 9.51 -10.14
N SER A 77 11.86 9.07 -11.27
CA SER A 77 13.13 9.59 -11.78
C SER A 77 13.07 10.08 -13.22
N ASP A 78 13.67 11.24 -13.45
CA ASP A 78 14.02 11.72 -14.79
C ASP A 78 15.20 10.91 -15.38
N ALA A 79 15.92 10.15 -14.54
CA ALA A 79 16.93 9.16 -14.94
C ALA A 79 16.23 7.83 -15.26
N ALA A 80 15.87 7.66 -16.53
CA ALA A 80 15.11 6.54 -17.06
C ALA A 80 15.95 5.30 -17.42
N GLU A 81 17.22 5.23 -16.98
CA GLU A 81 18.19 4.28 -17.53
C GLU A 81 18.27 2.94 -16.77
N ASP A 82 18.04 2.91 -15.45
CA ASP A 82 18.21 1.67 -14.64
C ASP A 82 16.91 1.12 -14.01
N GLU A 83 15.75 1.74 -14.24
CA GLU A 83 14.48 1.22 -13.70
C GLU A 83 13.87 0.14 -14.63
N PRO A 84 13.49 -1.03 -14.08
CA PRO A 84 12.85 -2.11 -14.84
C PRO A 84 11.68 -1.63 -15.72
N HIS A 85 11.53 -2.23 -16.90
CA HIS A 85 10.59 -1.77 -17.94
C HIS A 85 9.11 -1.75 -17.51
N ASP A 86 8.72 -2.51 -16.49
CA ASP A 86 7.38 -2.51 -15.91
C ASP A 86 7.05 -1.21 -15.14
N ARG A 87 8.05 -0.33 -14.94
CA ARG A 87 7.94 0.99 -14.31
C ARG A 87 7.91 2.14 -15.32
N LYS A 88 7.61 1.90 -16.60
CA LYS A 88 7.53 2.97 -17.62
C LYS A 88 6.08 3.24 -18.05
N SER A 89 5.66 4.50 -17.83
CA SER A 89 4.46 5.17 -18.34
C SER A 89 3.11 4.70 -17.78
N ALA A 90 2.64 5.39 -16.72
CA ALA A 90 1.22 5.42 -16.38
C ALA A 90 0.62 6.78 -16.78
N SER A 91 -0.64 6.76 -17.23
CA SER A 91 -1.44 7.98 -17.27
C SER A 91 -1.74 8.44 -15.84
N SER A 92 -1.97 9.73 -15.63
CA SER A 92 -2.41 10.20 -14.32
C SER A 92 -3.75 9.58 -13.96
N ILE A 93 -3.86 9.05 -12.75
CA ILE A 93 -5.09 8.47 -12.19
C ILE A 93 -5.60 9.33 -11.04
N ILE A 94 -6.90 9.25 -10.77
CA ILE A 94 -7.56 9.96 -9.68
C ILE A 94 -7.93 8.93 -8.60
N LEU A 95 -7.42 9.12 -7.40
CA LEU A 95 -7.82 8.34 -6.23
C LEU A 95 -8.84 9.13 -5.39
N PRO A 96 -9.91 8.49 -4.91
CA PRO A 96 -10.78 9.08 -3.89
C PRO A 96 -10.04 9.15 -2.55
N ASP A 97 -10.62 9.86 -1.57
CA ASP A 97 -10.20 9.75 -0.16
C ASP A 97 -10.40 8.31 0.32
N PHE A 98 -9.45 7.82 1.12
CA PHE A 98 -9.51 6.50 1.75
C PHE A 98 -8.79 6.52 3.10
N TYR A 99 -9.00 5.49 3.90
CA TYR A 99 -8.24 5.24 5.12
C TYR A 99 -7.26 4.10 4.88
N MET A 100 -6.03 4.23 5.36
CA MET A 100 -5.03 3.16 5.32
C MET A 100 -4.50 2.91 6.72
N GLN A 101 -4.34 1.64 7.07
CA GLN A 101 -3.76 1.24 8.36
C GLN A 101 -2.38 1.88 8.56
N GLU A 102 -2.18 2.44 9.76
CA GLU A 102 -0.96 3.16 10.16
C GLU A 102 0.29 2.28 10.00
N THR A 103 0.14 0.99 10.27
CA THR A 103 1.21 -0.03 10.25
C THR A 103 0.74 -1.30 9.56
N GLU A 104 1.63 -2.26 9.36
CA GLU A 104 1.28 -3.62 8.96
C GLU A 104 0.34 -4.28 10.00
N VAL A 105 -0.44 -5.27 9.55
CA VAL A 105 -1.22 -6.13 10.43
C VAL A 105 -0.28 -6.94 11.31
N THR A 106 -0.53 -6.96 12.62
CA THR A 106 0.32 -7.66 13.59
C THR A 106 -0.22 -9.04 13.96
N ASN A 107 0.62 -9.86 14.59
CA ASN A 107 0.22 -11.17 15.11
C ASN A 107 -0.94 -11.08 16.10
N ALA A 108 -0.96 -10.06 16.96
CA ALA A 108 -2.07 -9.84 17.89
C ALA A 108 -3.40 -9.59 17.15
N MET A 109 -3.37 -8.83 16.05
CA MET A 109 -4.56 -8.59 15.23
C MET A 109 -5.05 -9.87 14.56
N MET A 110 -4.14 -10.68 14.00
CA MET A 110 -4.49 -11.98 13.41
C MET A 110 -5.05 -12.95 14.46
N GLU A 111 -4.51 -12.97 15.67
CA GLU A 111 -5.05 -13.77 16.77
C GLU A 111 -6.49 -13.36 17.14
N THR A 112 -6.79 -12.06 17.18
CA THR A 112 -8.17 -11.57 17.33
C THR A 112 -9.08 -12.10 16.23
N TYR A 113 -8.63 -12.06 14.97
CA TYR A 113 -9.38 -12.61 13.84
C TYR A 113 -9.61 -14.12 13.98
N PHE A 114 -8.57 -14.91 14.29
CA PHE A 114 -8.70 -16.35 14.46
C PHE A 114 -9.67 -16.71 15.58
N ARG A 115 -9.65 -15.97 16.70
CA ARG A 115 -10.60 -16.14 17.80
C ARG A 115 -12.02 -15.81 17.36
N ALA A 116 -12.24 -14.69 16.67
CA ALA A 116 -13.55 -14.29 16.17
C ALA A 116 -14.14 -15.31 15.19
N ARG A 117 -13.29 -15.93 14.36
CA ARG A 117 -13.66 -16.98 13.41
C ARG A 117 -13.70 -18.39 14.02
N LYS A 118 -13.33 -18.53 15.29
CA LYS A 118 -13.21 -19.83 15.99
C LYS A 118 -12.32 -20.83 15.26
N LEU A 119 -11.23 -20.34 14.65
CA LEU A 119 -10.24 -21.19 13.99
C LEU A 119 -9.39 -21.90 15.05
N ALA A 120 -9.37 -23.23 15.02
CA ALA A 120 -8.50 -24.04 15.86
C ALA A 120 -7.02 -23.80 15.47
N PRO A 121 -6.06 -23.96 16.40
CA PRO A 121 -4.64 -23.76 16.11
C PRO A 121 -4.15 -24.51 14.87
N GLU A 122 -4.56 -25.75 14.67
CA GLU A 122 -4.21 -26.61 13.53
C GLU A 122 -4.67 -26.05 12.18
N ASP A 123 -5.80 -25.34 12.16
CA ASP A 123 -6.41 -24.75 10.96
C ASP A 123 -5.81 -23.38 10.59
N ARG A 124 -5.00 -22.80 11.48
CA ARG A 124 -4.29 -21.54 11.20
C ARG A 124 -3.18 -21.78 10.17
N PRO A 125 -2.80 -20.75 9.37
CA PRO A 125 -1.80 -20.91 8.32
C PRO A 125 -0.52 -21.57 8.84
N PRO A 126 -0.10 -22.72 8.26
CA PRO A 126 1.06 -23.44 8.75
C PRO A 126 2.34 -22.60 8.78
N ARG A 127 2.49 -21.68 7.82
CA ARG A 127 3.66 -20.80 7.76
C ARG A 127 3.65 -19.76 8.87
N TRP A 128 2.54 -19.05 9.05
CA TRP A 128 2.36 -18.13 10.17
C TRP A 128 2.67 -18.80 11.51
N ARG A 129 2.14 -20.02 11.74
CA ARG A 129 2.45 -20.81 12.95
C ARG A 129 3.94 -21.08 13.13
N LYS A 130 4.64 -21.50 12.07
CA LYS A 130 6.10 -21.74 12.11
C LYS A 130 6.86 -20.46 12.43
N VAL A 131 6.44 -19.32 11.90
CA VAL A 131 7.06 -18.03 12.20
C VAL A 131 6.82 -17.62 13.65
N CYS A 132 5.59 -17.73 14.16
CA CYS A 132 5.28 -17.46 15.56
C CYS A 132 6.11 -18.34 16.51
N GLN A 133 6.17 -19.65 16.27
CA GLN A 133 6.99 -20.58 17.06
C GLN A 133 8.49 -20.26 17.00
N TRP A 134 8.96 -19.68 15.90
CA TRP A 134 10.34 -19.22 15.79
C TRP A 134 10.56 -17.92 16.55
N LEU A 135 9.66 -16.94 16.43
CA LEU A 135 9.72 -15.68 17.17
C LEU A 135 9.64 -15.87 18.68
N GLU A 136 8.80 -16.79 19.16
CA GLU A 136 8.66 -17.14 20.59
C GLU A 136 9.98 -17.63 21.22
N LYS A 137 10.92 -18.11 20.40
CA LYS A 137 12.27 -18.50 20.86
C LYS A 137 13.22 -17.29 20.98
N GLN A 138 12.88 -16.17 20.36
CA GLN A 138 13.70 -14.96 20.29
C GLN A 138 13.20 -13.88 21.26
N VAL A 139 11.87 -13.76 21.44
CA VAL A 139 11.26 -12.67 22.20
C VAL A 139 10.09 -13.16 23.07
N ALA A 140 9.84 -12.45 24.16
CA ALA A 140 8.79 -12.80 25.13
C ALA A 140 7.37 -12.49 24.63
N ASP A 141 7.21 -11.45 23.80
CA ASP A 141 5.93 -11.06 23.24
C ASP A 141 6.05 -10.89 21.71
N ILE A 142 5.36 -11.77 20.98
CA ILE A 142 5.31 -11.76 19.51
C ILE A 142 4.13 -10.96 18.96
N GLY A 143 3.19 -10.56 19.82
CA GLY A 143 1.95 -9.88 19.44
C GLY A 143 2.15 -8.62 18.60
N PRO A 144 3.13 -7.74 18.95
CA PRO A 144 3.41 -6.53 18.18
C PRO A 144 4.09 -6.75 16.83
N TYR A 145 4.62 -7.94 16.54
CA TYR A 145 5.34 -8.18 15.29
C TYR A 145 4.38 -8.32 14.11
N PRO A 146 4.79 -7.93 12.88
CA PRO A 146 4.01 -8.13 11.67
C PRO A 146 3.59 -9.59 11.48
N ALA A 147 2.35 -9.79 11.07
CA ALA A 147 1.82 -11.09 10.71
C ALA A 147 2.26 -11.46 9.29
N VAL A 148 3.29 -12.29 9.20
CA VAL A 148 3.85 -12.80 7.95
C VAL A 148 3.47 -14.26 7.71
N GLY A 149 3.61 -14.73 6.47
CA GLY A 149 3.23 -16.09 6.11
C GLY A 149 1.72 -16.33 6.12
N ILE A 150 0.95 -15.26 5.94
CA ILE A 150 -0.49 -15.28 5.71
C ILE A 150 -0.74 -15.36 4.20
N PRO A 151 -1.45 -16.40 3.72
CA PRO A 151 -1.88 -16.50 2.33
C PRO A 151 -2.75 -15.30 1.91
N HIS A 152 -2.66 -14.90 0.64
CA HIS A 152 -3.35 -13.72 0.11
C HIS A 152 -4.87 -13.78 0.32
N ASP A 153 -5.50 -14.92 0.07
CA ASP A 153 -6.94 -15.15 0.27
C ASP A 153 -7.36 -14.97 1.74
N MET A 154 -6.52 -15.40 2.68
CA MET A 154 -6.75 -15.17 4.11
C MET A 154 -6.49 -13.72 4.51
N ALA A 155 -5.48 -13.06 3.93
CA ALA A 155 -5.24 -11.63 4.14
C ALA A 155 -6.44 -10.80 3.65
N GLU A 156 -7.02 -11.16 2.50
CA GLU A 156 -8.24 -10.55 2.00
C GLU A 156 -9.44 -10.85 2.91
N ALA A 157 -9.60 -12.10 3.37
CA ALA A 157 -10.68 -12.48 4.29
C ALA A 157 -10.59 -11.72 5.64
N PHE A 158 -9.38 -11.51 6.15
CA PHE A 158 -9.11 -10.67 7.31
C PHE A 158 -9.50 -9.22 7.05
N ALA A 159 -9.04 -8.65 5.92
CA ALA A 159 -9.34 -7.26 5.58
C ALA A 159 -10.85 -7.02 5.44
N ARG A 160 -11.57 -7.95 4.79
CA ARG A 160 -13.04 -7.92 4.68
C ARG A 160 -13.72 -8.06 6.04
N TRP A 161 -13.19 -8.90 6.93
CA TRP A 161 -13.71 -9.03 8.31
C TRP A 161 -13.58 -7.73 9.09
N MET A 162 -12.47 -7.02 8.93
CA MET A 162 -12.28 -5.68 9.49
C MET A 162 -13.18 -4.60 8.85
N GLY A 163 -13.97 -4.92 7.82
CA GLY A 163 -14.78 -3.92 7.10
C GLY A 163 -14.02 -3.16 6.01
N GLY A 164 -12.83 -3.64 5.61
CA GLY A 164 -11.99 -3.05 4.58
C GLY A 164 -11.64 -4.03 3.46
N ARG A 165 -10.49 -3.80 2.84
CA ARG A 165 -9.87 -4.64 1.81
C ARG A 165 -8.34 -4.46 1.82
N LEU A 166 -7.62 -5.30 1.07
CA LEU A 166 -6.22 -5.03 0.76
C LEU A 166 -6.09 -3.72 -0.05
N PRO A 167 -4.98 -2.97 0.10
CA PRO A 167 -4.73 -1.81 -0.73
C PRO A 167 -4.66 -2.21 -2.20
N ARG A 168 -5.20 -1.35 -3.07
CA ARG A 168 -4.80 -1.39 -4.48
C ARG A 168 -3.35 -0.96 -4.58
N GLU A 169 -2.62 -1.46 -5.56
CA GLU A 169 -1.23 -1.05 -5.78
C GLU A 169 -1.09 0.48 -5.86
N ALA A 170 -2.00 1.12 -6.59
CA ALA A 170 -2.02 2.57 -6.73
C ALA A 170 -2.22 3.30 -5.41
N GLU A 171 -3.07 2.78 -4.51
CA GLU A 171 -3.31 3.38 -3.20
C GLU A 171 -2.09 3.22 -2.29
N TRP A 172 -1.44 2.05 -2.35
CA TRP A 172 -0.20 1.79 -1.64
C TRP A 172 0.89 2.78 -2.06
N GLU A 173 1.13 2.92 -3.38
CA GLU A 173 2.13 3.85 -3.88
C GLU A 173 1.76 5.31 -3.57
N TYR A 174 0.49 5.69 -3.72
CA TYR A 174 0.04 7.03 -3.40
C TYR A 174 0.30 7.38 -1.93
N ALA A 175 0.04 6.45 -1.02
CA ALA A 175 0.34 6.58 0.40
C ALA A 175 1.84 6.69 0.64
N ALA A 176 2.64 5.74 0.12
CA ALA A 176 4.10 5.73 0.26
C ALA A 176 4.76 7.00 -0.26
N ARG A 177 4.15 7.63 -1.28
CA ARG A 177 4.58 8.91 -1.87
C ARG A 177 3.98 10.13 -1.17
N SER A 178 3.45 9.98 0.03
CA SER A 178 2.84 11.06 0.80
C SER A 178 1.77 11.83 0.01
N ARG A 179 0.77 11.13 -0.51
CA ARG A 179 -0.27 11.63 -1.45
C ARG A 179 0.24 11.83 -2.88
N GLY A 180 1.04 10.89 -3.37
CA GLY A 180 1.45 10.84 -4.77
C GLY A 180 2.50 11.88 -5.17
N GLU A 181 3.18 12.52 -4.22
CA GLU A 181 4.30 13.41 -4.51
C GLU A 181 5.42 12.67 -5.25
N ARG A 182 6.28 13.38 -5.98
CA ARG A 182 7.41 12.76 -6.70
C ARG A 182 8.57 12.46 -5.73
N ARG A 183 8.39 11.45 -4.87
CA ARG A 183 9.38 11.03 -3.87
C ARG A 183 9.83 9.59 -4.14
N ARG A 184 11.14 9.37 -4.21
CA ARG A 184 11.73 8.02 -4.38
C ARG A 184 11.60 7.15 -3.13
N TYR A 185 11.65 7.78 -1.95
CA TYR A 185 11.58 7.11 -0.64
C TYR A 185 10.39 7.65 0.15
N VAL A 186 9.99 6.92 1.19
CA VAL A 186 8.81 7.24 2.01
C VAL A 186 8.99 8.54 2.79
N TRP A 187 10.21 8.80 3.27
CA TRP A 187 10.57 10.00 4.01
C TRP A 187 10.88 11.21 3.11
N ARG A 188 10.69 12.42 3.67
CA ARG A 188 10.79 13.68 2.93
C ARG A 188 12.20 14.09 2.51
N ASN A 189 13.20 13.82 3.34
CA ASN A 189 14.52 14.45 3.22
C ASN A 189 15.45 13.83 2.14
N GLU A 190 14.91 12.91 1.32
CA GLU A 190 15.63 12.19 0.25
C GLU A 190 16.97 11.56 0.69
N LEU A 191 17.14 11.33 2.00
CA LEU A 191 18.31 10.61 2.49
C LEU A 191 18.37 9.25 1.82
N LYS A 192 19.56 8.84 1.39
CA LYS A 192 19.75 7.52 0.81
C LYS A 192 19.34 6.44 1.83
N PRO A 193 18.63 5.39 1.41
CA PRO A 193 18.22 4.32 2.30
C PRO A 193 19.41 3.71 3.03
N SER A 194 19.19 3.39 4.30
CA SER A 194 20.15 2.68 5.13
C SER A 194 19.42 1.99 6.28
N ARG A 195 20.10 1.04 6.93
CA ARG A 195 19.65 0.34 8.15
C ARG A 195 19.36 1.27 9.34
N LYS A 196 19.67 2.57 9.26
CA LYS A 196 19.31 3.58 10.27
C LYS A 196 17.94 4.20 10.04
N LEU A 197 17.43 4.12 8.81
CA LEU A 197 16.20 4.79 8.39
C LEU A 197 15.03 3.81 8.28
N ALA A 198 15.33 2.54 8.03
CA ALA A 198 14.36 1.51 7.73
C ALA A 198 14.96 0.12 7.95
N ASN A 199 14.10 -0.89 8.09
CA ASN A 199 14.52 -2.28 8.22
C ASN A 199 14.77 -2.91 6.84
N ILE A 200 15.97 -2.72 6.30
CA ILE A 200 16.42 -3.21 4.98
C ILE A 200 17.85 -3.73 5.10
N ASP A 201 18.29 -4.61 4.20
CA ASP A 201 19.63 -5.20 4.25
C ASP A 201 20.00 -5.84 5.61
N SER A 202 19.05 -6.21 6.46
CA SER A 202 19.26 -6.38 7.92
C SER A 202 19.20 -7.84 8.40
N VAL A 203 19.39 -8.80 7.48
CA VAL A 203 19.24 -10.25 7.72
C VAL A 203 19.97 -10.76 8.96
N ASP A 204 21.18 -10.23 9.21
CA ASP A 204 22.05 -10.62 10.32
C ASP A 204 22.12 -9.55 11.43
N GLU A 205 21.36 -8.46 11.31
CA GLU A 205 21.40 -7.34 12.26
C GLU A 205 20.48 -7.58 13.47
N TYR A 206 19.34 -8.23 13.24
CA TYR A 206 18.34 -8.49 14.28
C TYR A 206 18.04 -9.99 14.41
N PRO A 207 18.00 -10.57 15.62
CA PRO A 207 17.66 -11.97 15.83
C PRO A 207 16.28 -12.35 15.26
N THR A 208 15.33 -11.41 15.28
CA THR A 208 13.96 -11.57 14.75
C THR A 208 13.83 -11.24 13.26
N LYS A 209 14.87 -10.66 12.63
CA LYS A 209 14.93 -10.23 11.23
C LYS A 209 13.97 -9.09 10.85
N PHE A 210 12.68 -9.27 11.09
CA PHE A 210 11.68 -8.21 11.05
C PHE A 210 11.40 -7.70 12.47
N LEU A 211 10.90 -6.47 12.55
CA LEU A 211 10.75 -5.73 13.80
C LEU A 211 9.28 -5.33 14.02
N PRO A 212 8.88 -5.04 15.26
CA PRO A 212 7.58 -4.41 15.52
C PRO A 212 7.46 -3.12 14.69
N PRO A 213 6.27 -2.81 14.16
CA PRO A 213 6.07 -1.58 13.40
C PRO A 213 6.47 -0.34 14.19
N LYS A 214 6.83 0.73 13.48
CA LYS A 214 7.30 2.02 14.02
C LYS A 214 8.65 1.95 14.73
N PHE A 215 9.40 0.85 14.57
CA PHE A 215 10.76 0.74 15.10
C PHE A 215 11.66 1.84 14.54
N PHE A 216 11.50 2.14 13.25
CA PHE A 216 12.21 3.23 12.58
C PHE A 216 11.31 4.46 12.45
N PRO A 217 11.51 5.51 13.28
CA PRO A 217 10.66 6.70 13.23
C PRO A 217 10.81 7.52 11.94
N SER A 218 11.87 7.26 11.16
CA SER A 218 12.09 7.89 9.87
C SER A 218 11.30 7.23 8.73
N ASP A 219 10.94 5.95 8.84
CA ASP A 219 10.13 5.27 7.83
C ASP A 219 8.64 5.59 8.03
N GLN A 220 8.29 6.84 7.75
CA GLN A 220 6.90 7.30 7.77
C GLN A 220 6.60 8.33 6.68
N THR A 221 5.37 8.32 6.21
CA THR A 221 4.84 9.34 5.29
C THR A 221 4.50 10.63 6.04
N GLU A 222 4.22 11.73 5.33
CA GLU A 222 3.72 12.98 5.95
C GLU A 222 2.39 12.79 6.70
N GLN A 223 1.63 11.76 6.34
CA GLN A 223 0.37 11.42 7.00
C GLN A 223 0.60 10.62 8.28
N GLY A 224 1.80 10.08 8.49
CA GLY A 224 2.10 9.17 9.60
C GLY A 224 1.72 7.72 9.31
N ILE A 225 1.82 7.28 8.04
CA ILE A 225 1.81 5.85 7.72
C ILE A 225 3.24 5.34 7.82
N TYR A 226 3.48 4.29 8.60
CA TYR A 226 4.80 3.74 8.86
C TYR A 226 5.08 2.48 8.06
N ASP A 227 6.37 2.14 7.98
CA ASP A 227 6.88 0.85 7.52
C ASP A 227 6.46 0.53 6.08
N LEU A 228 6.44 1.55 5.22
CA LEU A 228 6.22 1.39 3.78
C LEU A 228 7.54 1.23 3.01
N PHE A 229 8.69 1.18 3.70
CA PHE A 229 10.01 0.99 3.11
C PHE A 229 10.80 -0.10 3.83
N GLY A 230 10.60 -1.37 3.46
CA GLY A 230 11.24 -2.51 4.09
C GLY A 230 10.39 -3.11 5.21
N ASN A 231 11.06 -3.66 6.22
CA ASN A 231 10.48 -4.53 7.25
C ASN A 231 9.87 -5.80 6.66
N VAL A 232 8.67 -5.73 6.09
CA VAL A 232 8.01 -6.82 5.38
C VAL A 232 7.40 -6.30 4.09
N LYS A 233 7.45 -7.12 3.03
CA LYS A 233 6.70 -6.90 1.81
C LYS A 233 5.21 -6.92 2.15
N GLU A 234 4.38 -6.29 1.33
CA GLU A 234 2.96 -6.20 1.57
C GLU A 234 2.11 -6.64 0.39
N TRP A 235 1.14 -7.53 0.64
CA TRP A 235 0.14 -7.89 -0.34
C TRP A 235 -0.70 -6.68 -0.78
N CYS A 236 -0.85 -6.53 -2.10
CA CYS A 236 -1.86 -5.68 -2.72
C CYS A 236 -3.04 -6.53 -3.26
N LEU A 237 -4.14 -5.86 -3.58
CA LEU A 237 -5.38 -6.48 -4.01
C LEU A 237 -5.26 -7.16 -5.40
N GLU A 238 -4.59 -6.50 -6.34
CA GLU A 238 -4.60 -6.91 -7.74
C GLU A 238 -3.72 -8.16 -8.02
N PRO A 239 -4.15 -9.02 -8.95
CA PRO A 239 -3.26 -9.98 -9.58
C PRO A 239 -2.05 -9.28 -10.24
N TYR A 240 -0.90 -9.93 -10.19
CA TYR A 240 0.29 -9.45 -10.89
C TYR A 240 0.20 -9.84 -12.37
N HIS A 241 0.37 -8.85 -13.25
CA HIS A 241 0.47 -9.03 -14.70
C HIS A 241 1.87 -8.59 -15.15
N ASP A 242 2.63 -9.52 -15.75
CA ASP A 242 3.92 -9.19 -16.34
C ASP A 242 3.70 -8.35 -17.62
N LEU A 243 4.11 -7.08 -17.58
CA LEU A 243 3.99 -6.16 -18.70
C LEU A 243 4.95 -6.50 -19.85
N THR A 244 5.96 -7.33 -19.63
CA THR A 244 6.88 -7.79 -20.69
C THR A 244 6.25 -8.89 -21.57
N GLU A 245 5.15 -9.50 -21.13
CA GLU A 245 4.47 -10.58 -21.87
C GLU A 245 3.31 -10.10 -22.77
N GLN A 246 2.95 -8.81 -22.80
CA GLN A 246 1.88 -8.29 -23.69
C GLN A 246 2.21 -6.92 -24.33
N PRO A 247 2.56 -6.86 -25.63
CA PRO A 247 2.86 -5.60 -26.34
C PRO A 247 1.63 -4.80 -26.83
N THR A 248 0.39 -5.09 -26.41
CA THR A 248 -0.78 -4.46 -27.04
C THR A 248 -1.75 -3.84 -26.04
N HIS A 249 -1.74 -2.51 -26.01
CA HIS A 249 -2.82 -1.58 -25.65
C HIS A 249 -4.02 -2.20 -24.91
N ARG A 250 -4.02 -2.14 -23.57
CA ARG A 250 -5.25 -2.11 -22.77
C ARG A 250 -5.28 -0.86 -21.91
N SER A 251 -6.42 -0.17 -21.95
CA SER A 251 -6.76 1.00 -21.17
C SER A 251 -6.70 0.71 -19.66
N GLN A 252 -6.00 1.56 -18.91
CA GLN A 252 -5.75 1.49 -17.46
C GLN A 252 -6.99 1.75 -16.56
N ASP A 253 -8.21 1.72 -17.11
CA ASP A 253 -9.46 2.04 -16.40
C ASP A 253 -10.24 0.83 -15.88
N ALA A 254 -9.66 -0.38 -15.87
CA ALA A 254 -10.34 -1.54 -15.32
C ALA A 254 -9.43 -2.27 -14.33
N ALA A 255 -9.87 -2.34 -13.06
CA ALA A 255 -9.55 -3.47 -12.21
C ALA A 255 -10.07 -4.73 -12.90
N SER A 256 -9.28 -5.30 -13.82
CA SER A 256 -9.61 -6.58 -14.45
C SER A 256 -9.49 -7.64 -13.37
N SER A 257 -10.62 -8.18 -12.93
CA SER A 257 -10.75 -9.30 -11.99
C SER A 257 -10.35 -10.63 -12.63
N GLU A 258 -9.74 -10.62 -13.82
CA GLU A 258 -9.29 -11.84 -14.48
C GLU A 258 -8.05 -12.36 -13.76
N PRO A 259 -7.97 -13.66 -13.44
CA PRO A 259 -6.77 -14.22 -12.85
C PRO A 259 -5.59 -13.93 -13.77
N GLY A 260 -4.56 -13.25 -13.25
CA GLY A 260 -3.27 -13.16 -13.93
C GLY A 260 -2.82 -14.57 -14.27
N ARG A 261 -2.30 -14.80 -15.49
CA ARG A 261 -1.89 -16.14 -15.97
C ARG A 261 -0.92 -16.86 -15.04
N SER A 262 -0.23 -16.12 -14.17
CA SER A 262 0.71 -16.62 -13.17
C SER A 262 0.07 -17.06 -11.85
N GLY A 263 -1.19 -16.68 -11.57
CA GLY A 263 -1.86 -16.86 -10.28
C GLY A 263 -1.25 -16.03 -9.15
N ARG A 264 -0.40 -15.05 -9.46
CA ARG A 264 0.35 -14.24 -8.49
C ARG A 264 -0.36 -12.91 -8.21
N HIS A 265 -0.08 -12.30 -7.07
CA HIS A 265 -0.60 -10.97 -6.67
C HIS A 265 0.54 -9.96 -6.56
N VAL A 266 0.21 -8.68 -6.73
CA VAL A 266 1.15 -7.58 -6.54
C VAL A 266 1.61 -7.54 -5.08
N ILE A 267 2.90 -7.28 -4.88
CA ILE A 267 3.48 -6.97 -3.57
C ILE A 267 4.14 -5.61 -3.60
N ARG A 268 4.29 -4.93 -2.46
CA ARG A 268 5.00 -3.64 -2.34
C ARG A 268 5.91 -3.57 -1.11
N GLY A 269 6.68 -2.48 -0.98
CA GLY A 269 7.42 -2.12 0.24
C GLY A 269 8.83 -2.69 0.37
N GLY A 270 9.07 -3.90 -0.12
CA GLY A 270 10.31 -4.62 0.18
C GLY A 270 10.34 -5.10 1.63
N SER A 271 11.41 -5.76 2.05
CA SER A 271 11.52 -6.32 3.41
C SER A 271 12.92 -6.14 3.99
N PHE A 272 13.14 -6.69 5.19
CA PHE A 272 14.47 -6.82 5.79
C PHE A 272 15.50 -7.55 4.90
N LEU A 273 15.04 -8.37 3.93
CA LEU A 273 15.90 -9.04 2.93
C LEU A 273 16.27 -8.13 1.76
N SER A 274 15.50 -7.07 1.53
CA SER A 274 15.66 -6.24 0.34
C SER A 274 16.88 -5.33 0.43
N TRP A 275 17.60 -5.28 -0.69
CA TRP A 275 18.74 -4.38 -0.82
C TRP A 275 18.30 -2.94 -0.96
N SER A 276 19.01 -2.06 -0.26
CA SER A 276 18.71 -0.61 -0.18
C SER A 276 18.63 0.09 -1.52
N ASP A 277 19.28 -0.42 -2.57
CA ASP A 277 19.23 0.09 -3.94
C ASP A 277 18.05 -0.45 -4.77
N ARG A 278 17.32 -1.46 -4.27
CA ARG A 278 16.19 -2.12 -4.95
C ARG A 278 14.81 -1.72 -4.41
N VAL A 279 14.75 -0.99 -3.29
CA VAL A 279 13.49 -0.55 -2.67
C VAL A 279 13.19 0.91 -3.01
N SER A 280 11.94 1.20 -3.35
CA SER A 280 11.43 2.55 -3.61
C SER A 280 9.96 2.65 -3.26
N THR A 281 9.39 3.85 -3.31
CA THR A 281 7.93 4.02 -3.26
C THR A 281 7.20 3.39 -4.46
N THR A 282 7.92 2.98 -5.51
CA THR A 282 7.40 2.36 -6.74
C THR A 282 7.69 0.86 -6.85
N GLY A 283 8.48 0.27 -5.95
CA GLY A 283 8.86 -1.13 -6.03
C GLY A 283 9.47 -1.68 -4.73
N PRO A 284 9.63 -3.01 -4.60
CA PRO A 284 9.33 -4.04 -5.58
C PRO A 284 7.83 -4.19 -5.85
N ARG A 285 7.46 -4.75 -7.01
CA ARG A 285 6.06 -5.02 -7.43
C ARG A 285 5.72 -6.51 -7.50
N PHE A 286 6.75 -7.34 -7.38
CA PHE A 286 6.71 -8.78 -7.57
C PHE A 286 7.77 -9.45 -6.68
N PRO A 287 7.50 -10.62 -6.06
CA PRO A 287 8.57 -11.44 -5.44
C PRO A 287 9.56 -11.87 -6.53
N GLU A 288 10.86 -11.58 -6.46
CA GLU A 288 11.80 -11.89 -7.57
C GLU A 288 11.69 -13.37 -8.01
N ALA A 289 12.05 -13.75 -9.25
CA ALA A 289 11.81 -15.11 -9.77
C ALA A 289 12.45 -16.27 -8.95
N SER A 290 13.36 -15.97 -8.03
CA SER A 290 13.84 -16.89 -6.98
C SER A 290 12.88 -17.04 -5.79
N GLU A 291 11.71 -16.40 -5.83
CA GLU A 291 10.77 -16.16 -4.72
C GLU A 291 9.29 -16.47 -5.08
N LEU A 292 9.07 -17.33 -6.11
CA LEU A 292 7.96 -18.30 -6.17
C LEU A 292 6.60 -17.89 -6.78
N THR A 293 5.92 -18.88 -7.37
CA THR A 293 4.49 -18.89 -7.77
C THR A 293 3.55 -19.08 -6.58
N ALA A 294 2.25 -18.84 -6.73
CA ALA A 294 1.25 -19.08 -5.66
C ALA A 294 1.25 -20.53 -5.13
N LYS A 295 1.64 -21.51 -5.95
CA LYS A 295 1.79 -22.91 -5.54
C LYS A 295 3.09 -23.14 -4.78
N GLU A 296 4.17 -22.47 -5.19
CA GLU A 296 5.48 -22.55 -4.55
C GLU A 296 5.52 -21.73 -3.23
N LEU A 297 4.79 -20.60 -3.13
CA LEU A 297 4.52 -19.90 -1.87
C LEU A 297 3.87 -20.82 -0.81
N ALA A 298 3.20 -21.89 -1.24
CA ALA A 298 2.69 -22.94 -0.36
C ALA A 298 3.69 -24.08 -0.05
N GLU A 299 4.74 -24.26 -0.87
CA GLU A 299 5.62 -25.46 -0.85
C GLU A 299 7.10 -25.20 -0.43
N ASP A 300 7.76 -24.07 -0.77
CA ASP A 300 9.22 -23.91 -0.53
C ASP A 300 9.66 -22.64 0.23
N GLY A 301 8.74 -21.95 0.89
CA GLY A 301 9.08 -21.33 2.18
C GLY A 301 9.94 -20.06 2.17
N SER A 302 9.90 -19.24 1.10
CA SER A 302 10.48 -17.88 1.10
C SER A 302 9.53 -16.77 1.60
N ALA A 303 8.23 -17.03 1.80
CA ALA A 303 7.23 -16.02 2.21
C ALA A 303 7.25 -15.59 3.71
N SER A 304 8.37 -15.72 4.42
CA SER A 304 8.48 -15.27 5.84
C SER A 304 8.62 -13.76 6.01
N ASP A 305 8.74 -13.01 4.93
CA ASP A 305 8.94 -11.57 4.93
C ASP A 305 7.76 -10.84 4.25
N LEU A 306 6.63 -11.52 4.06
CA LEU A 306 5.45 -10.98 3.37
C LEU A 306 4.26 -10.92 4.33
N GLY A 307 3.87 -9.69 4.65
CA GLY A 307 2.70 -9.32 5.42
C GLY A 307 1.70 -8.54 4.57
N PHE A 308 0.93 -7.66 5.21
CA PHE A 308 -0.08 -6.83 4.55
C PHE A 308 -0.60 -5.75 5.49
N ARG A 309 -1.34 -4.79 4.92
CA ARG A 309 -2.11 -3.80 5.66
C ARG A 309 -3.52 -3.66 5.07
N VAL A 310 -4.42 -3.02 5.80
CA VAL A 310 -5.82 -2.84 5.39
C VAL A 310 -6.09 -1.41 4.96
N VAL A 311 -6.91 -1.24 3.92
CA VAL A 311 -7.55 0.04 3.58
C VAL A 311 -9.06 -0.04 3.75
N VAL A 312 -9.65 1.09 4.11
CA VAL A 312 -11.10 1.23 4.27
C VAL A 312 -11.56 2.41 3.43
N GLU A 313 -12.53 2.16 2.58
CA GLU A 313 -13.28 3.22 1.90
C GLU A 313 -14.34 3.73 2.86
N TRP A 314 -14.33 5.03 3.15
CA TRP A 314 -15.44 5.63 3.87
C TRP A 314 -16.63 5.74 2.90
N PRO A 315 -17.82 5.24 3.29
CA PRO A 315 -18.81 4.81 2.33
C PRO A 315 -19.43 6.00 1.59
N ARG A 316 -19.07 6.27 0.33
CA ARG A 316 -19.99 7.03 -0.55
C ARG A 316 -21.31 6.26 -0.55
N ARG A 317 -22.42 6.90 -0.18
CA ARG A 317 -23.75 6.29 -0.19
C ARG A 317 -23.90 5.45 -1.46
N ARG A 318 -24.05 4.13 -1.34
CA ARG A 318 -24.45 3.31 -2.50
C ARG A 318 -25.82 3.85 -2.88
N ARG A 319 -25.94 4.39 -4.10
CA ARG A 319 -27.27 4.74 -4.60
C ARG A 319 -28.14 3.47 -4.56
N PRO A 320 -29.40 3.58 -4.11
CA PRO A 320 -30.32 2.45 -4.04
C PRO A 320 -30.53 1.78 -5.41
#